data_AF-A0A1C7I988-F1
#
_entry.id   AF-A0A1C7I988-F1
#
_cell.length_a   1.000
_cell.length_b   1.000
_cell.length_c   1.000
_cell.angle_alpha   90.00
_cell.angle_beta   90.00
_cell.angle_gamma   90.00
#
_symmetry.space_group_name_H-M   'P 1'
#
loop_
_entity.id
_entity.type
_entity.pdbx_description
1 polymer ?
#
loop_
_entity_poly.entity_id
_entity_poly.type
_entity_poly.pdbx_seq_one_letter_code
_entity_poly.pdbx_strand_id
1 'polypeptide(L)'
;MEKKNISYHEKKYIDNNIRLRNILAELPPYVQDFCRGRQTTLSMQTQIAYCYDLKIFFQFLTTANPVLKNSDLRSISLAVLENLRPTDIEEFQNYLKVYESQNTGEAMTNGEIGISRKISALRSLFDYLYKHEMVKNNPTRIVDVPKVHEKAIIQLDPDEIAMILDSMEEFSDNLTPHQKGYYLKTKTRDIAIITLFLGTGLRVSECVGLDISDVNFKNSGLRVIRKGGNEKIVYFGEEVEIALLNYLEERENLETKPGHENALFLSLQGTRLSVRATEKMVKKYTQPIITNKKITPHKLRSTYGTALYEETGDIYLVADVLGHKSVSTTQKHYAKLKDSRRRAAASAVRLREKE
;
A
#
# COMPACT_ATOMS: atom_id res chain seq x y z
N MET A 1 8.00 -32.60 17.60
CA MET A 1 6.85 -31.80 17.12
C MET A 1 7.25 -31.15 15.82
N GLU A 2 6.71 -31.60 14.69
CA GLU A 2 6.91 -30.94 13.41
C GLU A 2 6.54 -29.46 13.55
N LYS A 3 7.46 -28.56 13.22
CA LYS A 3 7.15 -27.14 13.12
C LYS A 3 6.15 -27.00 11.99
N LYS A 4 4.87 -26.81 12.35
CA LYS A 4 3.79 -26.51 11.40
C LYS A 4 4.29 -25.38 10.48
N ASN A 5 4.42 -25.63 9.19
CA ASN A 5 4.92 -24.64 8.25
C ASN A 5 3.82 -23.61 8.03
N ILE A 6 3.90 -22.47 8.74
CA ILE A 6 2.88 -21.41 8.72
C ILE A 6 3.08 -20.58 7.44
N SER A 7 2.01 -20.38 6.67
CA SER A 7 2.07 -19.58 5.45
C SER A 7 2.45 -18.12 5.72
N TYR A 8 2.92 -17.40 4.69
CA TYR A 8 3.22 -15.97 4.80
C TYR A 8 2.02 -15.15 5.29
N HIS A 9 0.83 -15.47 4.80
CA HIS A 9 -0.41 -14.77 5.14
C HIS A 9 -0.84 -15.03 6.58
N GLU A 10 -0.72 -16.26 7.07
CA GLU A 10 -0.97 -16.61 8.47
C GLU A 10 0.04 -15.96 9.41
N LYS A 11 1.34 -15.96 9.07
CA LYS A 11 2.37 -15.29 9.87
C LYS A 11 2.07 -13.79 9.99
N LYS A 12 1.72 -13.15 8.87
CA LYS A 12 1.32 -11.74 8.84
C LYS A 12 0.05 -11.50 9.67
N TYR A 13 -0.91 -12.41 9.65
CA TYR A 13 -2.11 -12.33 10.48
C TYR A 13 -1.75 -12.37 11.98
N ILE A 14 -0.91 -13.32 12.40
CA ILE A 14 -0.43 -13.45 13.77
C ILE A 14 0.31 -12.19 14.22
N ASP A 15 1.28 -11.71 13.43
CA ASP A 15 2.07 -10.52 13.74
C ASP A 15 1.18 -9.27 13.92
N ASN A 16 0.18 -9.09 13.06
CA ASN A 16 -0.75 -7.97 13.17
C ASN A 16 -1.64 -8.08 14.42
N ASN A 17 -2.08 -9.28 14.79
CA ASN A 17 -2.83 -9.49 16.03
C ASN A 17 -1.99 -9.13 17.27
N ILE A 18 -0.72 -9.56 17.31
CA ILE A 18 0.18 -9.23 18.42
C ILE A 18 0.38 -7.71 18.51
N ARG A 19 0.67 -7.05 17.38
CA ARG A 19 0.83 -5.58 17.34
C ARG A 19 -0.44 -4.84 17.80
N LEU A 20 -1.61 -5.29 17.34
CA LEU A 20 -2.88 -4.69 17.73
C LEU A 20 -3.13 -4.85 19.24
N ARG A 21 -2.84 -6.03 19.81
CA ARG A 21 -2.96 -6.26 21.25
C ARG A 21 -2.03 -5.36 22.06
N ASN A 22 -0.77 -5.23 21.64
CA ASN A 22 0.22 -4.42 22.35
C ASN A 22 -0.19 -2.94 22.36
N ILE A 23 -0.59 -2.37 21.22
CA ILE A 23 -0.99 -0.96 21.17
C ILE A 23 -2.31 -0.70 21.93
N LEU A 24 -3.25 -1.65 21.93
CA LEU A 24 -4.50 -1.52 22.67
C LEU A 24 -4.29 -1.56 24.19
N ALA A 25 -3.25 -2.25 24.67
CA ALA A 25 -2.93 -2.29 26.10
C ALA A 25 -2.51 -0.93 26.66
N GLU A 26 -2.08 -0.01 25.81
CA GLU A 26 -1.64 1.35 26.16
C GLU A 26 -2.76 2.40 26.05
N LEU A 27 -3.94 2.01 25.57
CA LEU A 27 -5.04 2.92 25.25
C LEU A 27 -6.21 2.77 26.23
N PRO A 28 -7.11 3.77 26.34
CA PRO A 28 -8.33 3.63 27.13
C PRO A 28 -9.16 2.40 26.74
N PRO A 29 -9.82 1.71 27.70
CA PRO A 29 -10.57 0.48 27.44
C PRO A 29 -11.63 0.60 26.33
N TYR A 30 -12.32 1.73 26.22
CA TYR A 30 -13.33 1.95 25.17
C TYR A 30 -12.75 1.98 23.75
N VAL A 31 -11.44 2.18 23.59
CA VAL A 31 -10.76 2.03 22.29
C VAL A 31 -10.68 0.56 21.89
N GLN A 32 -10.55 -0.35 22.86
CA GLN A 32 -10.64 -1.78 22.61
C GLN A 32 -12.03 -2.17 22.12
N ASP A 33 -13.08 -1.63 22.73
CA ASP A 33 -14.46 -1.85 22.30
C ASP A 33 -14.72 -1.28 20.91
N PHE A 34 -14.20 -0.08 20.62
CA PHE A 34 -14.19 0.48 19.27
C PHE A 34 -13.54 -0.46 18.25
N CYS A 35 -12.34 -0.98 18.54
CA CYS A 35 -11.69 -1.92 17.63
C CYS A 35 -12.51 -3.20 17.45
N ARG A 36 -13.06 -3.78 18.53
CA ARG A 36 -13.95 -4.96 18.49
C ARG A 36 -15.19 -4.71 17.63
N GLY A 37 -15.92 -3.63 17.89
CA GLY A 37 -17.13 -3.28 17.14
C GLY A 37 -16.87 -2.95 15.67
N ARG A 38 -15.62 -2.63 15.29
CA ARG A 38 -15.22 -2.35 13.90
C ARG A 38 -14.50 -3.50 13.22
N GLN A 39 -14.35 -4.68 13.85
CA GLN A 39 -13.61 -5.81 13.29
C GLN A 39 -14.13 -6.29 11.93
N THR A 40 -15.44 -6.20 11.71
CA THR A 40 -16.09 -6.60 10.46
C THR A 40 -15.92 -5.59 9.33
N THR A 41 -15.67 -4.31 9.67
CA THR A 41 -15.63 -3.21 8.69
C THR A 41 -14.22 -2.69 8.41
N LEU A 42 -13.29 -2.84 9.35
CA LEU A 42 -11.92 -2.36 9.25
C LEU A 42 -10.91 -3.51 9.21
N SER A 43 -10.02 -3.50 8.22
CA SER A 43 -8.88 -4.41 8.19
C SER A 43 -7.98 -4.19 9.41
N MET A 44 -7.33 -5.25 9.90
CA MET A 44 -6.41 -5.18 11.04
C MET A 44 -5.34 -4.09 10.90
N GLN A 45 -4.76 -3.91 9.71
CA GLN A 45 -3.78 -2.85 9.48
C GLN A 45 -4.38 -1.45 9.64
N THR A 46 -5.65 -1.26 9.28
CA THR A 46 -6.37 -0.01 9.50
C THR A 46 -6.65 0.20 10.97
N GLN A 47 -7.04 -0.85 11.70
CA GLN A 47 -7.23 -0.78 13.16
C GLN A 47 -5.92 -0.40 13.86
N ILE A 48 -4.81 -1.06 13.54
CA ILE A 48 -3.48 -0.74 14.09
C ILE A 48 -3.12 0.72 13.79
N ALA A 49 -3.29 1.17 12.54
CA ALA A 49 -3.01 2.55 12.15
C ALA A 49 -3.87 3.56 12.93
N TYR A 50 -5.16 3.25 13.12
CA TYR A 50 -6.06 4.08 13.93
C TYR A 50 -5.64 4.09 15.40
N CYS A 51 -5.24 2.96 15.99
CA CYS A 51 -4.74 2.92 17.37
C CYS A 51 -3.51 3.80 17.56
N TYR A 52 -2.55 3.79 16.63
CA TYR A 52 -1.39 4.69 16.69
C TYR A 52 -1.78 6.17 16.57
N ASP A 53 -2.73 6.50 15.69
CA ASP A 53 -3.21 7.88 15.54
C ASP A 53 -4.01 8.35 16.76
N LEU A 54 -4.82 7.47 17.34
CA LEU A 54 -5.56 7.73 18.57
C LEU A 54 -4.62 7.85 19.77
N LYS A 55 -3.54 7.07 19.84
CA LYS A 55 -2.51 7.24 20.87
C LYS A 55 -1.95 8.66 20.85
N ILE A 56 -1.63 9.19 19.68
CA ILE A 56 -1.14 10.56 19.54
C ILE A 56 -2.18 11.58 20.01
N PHE A 57 -3.46 11.34 19.75
CA PHE A 57 -4.54 12.19 20.28
C PHE A 57 -4.62 12.16 21.81
N PHE A 58 -4.56 10.99 22.44
CA PHE A 58 -4.56 10.90 23.89
C PHE A 58 -3.31 11.52 24.53
N GLN A 59 -2.15 11.37 23.88
CA GLN A 59 -0.91 12.05 24.28
C GLN A 59 -1.02 13.57 24.17
N PHE A 60 -1.70 14.07 23.13
CA PHE A 60 -2.03 15.49 23.03
C PHE A 60 -2.88 15.93 24.21
N LEU A 61 -3.93 15.18 24.57
CA LEU A 61 -4.77 15.53 25.72
C LEU A 61 -3.97 15.59 27.03
N THR A 62 -3.04 14.67 27.26
CA THR A 62 -2.19 14.71 28.47
C THR A 62 -1.08 15.76 28.43
N THR A 63 -0.85 16.40 27.29
CA THR A 63 0.14 17.47 27.14
C THR A 63 -0.53 18.85 27.22
N ALA A 64 -1.65 19.03 26.51
CA ALA A 64 -2.34 20.30 26.36
C ALA A 64 -3.34 20.59 27.49
N ASN A 65 -3.98 19.57 28.07
CA ASN A 65 -4.95 19.76 29.15
C ASN A 65 -4.25 19.75 30.52
N PRO A 66 -4.25 20.87 31.29
CA PRO A 66 -3.60 20.93 32.60
C PRO A 66 -4.13 19.90 33.60
N VAL A 67 -5.41 19.51 33.49
CA VAL A 67 -6.05 18.53 34.38
C VAL A 67 -5.56 17.10 34.10
N LEU A 68 -5.23 16.81 32.85
CA LEU A 68 -4.76 15.49 32.43
C LEU A 68 -3.23 15.40 32.33
N LYS A 69 -2.54 16.47 32.78
CA LYS A 69 -1.10 16.57 32.66
C LYS A 69 -0.42 15.39 33.35
N ASN A 70 0.39 14.64 32.61
CA ASN A 70 1.11 13.44 33.07
C ASN A 70 0.21 12.29 33.58
N SER A 71 -1.08 12.30 33.26
CA SER A 71 -1.97 11.17 33.55
C SER A 71 -1.67 9.97 32.64
N ASP A 72 -1.95 8.75 33.14
CA ASP A 72 -1.88 7.54 32.32
C ASP A 72 -2.93 7.62 31.20
N LEU A 73 -2.52 7.37 29.95
CA LEU A 73 -3.43 7.36 28.79
C LEU A 73 -4.63 6.45 29.01
N ARG A 74 -4.45 5.32 29.70
CA ARG A 74 -5.53 4.37 29.98
C ARG A 74 -6.61 4.91 30.93
N SER A 75 -6.26 5.92 31.72
CA SER A 75 -7.14 6.52 32.72
C SER A 75 -8.07 7.61 32.16
N ILE A 76 -7.87 8.03 30.90
CA ILE A 76 -8.66 9.07 30.26
C ILE A 76 -10.10 8.57 30.08
N SER A 77 -11.02 9.09 30.89
CA SER A 77 -12.43 8.68 30.92
C SER A 77 -13.25 9.25 29.77
N LEU A 78 -14.41 8.66 29.49
CA LEU A 78 -15.36 9.17 28.49
C LEU A 78 -15.87 10.58 28.83
N ALA A 79 -15.92 10.96 30.11
CA ALA A 79 -16.32 12.30 30.53
C ALA A 79 -15.39 13.39 30.00
N VAL A 80 -14.10 13.09 29.78
CA VAL A 80 -13.18 14.01 29.11
C VAL A 80 -13.64 14.23 27.67
N LEU A 81 -13.92 13.13 26.94
CA LEU A 81 -14.29 13.16 25.52
C LEU A 81 -15.65 13.84 25.30
N GLU A 82 -16.60 13.63 26.21
CA GLU A 82 -17.93 14.24 26.22
C GLU A 82 -17.88 15.78 26.26
N ASN A 83 -16.88 16.33 26.96
CA ASN A 83 -16.71 17.77 27.17
C ASN A 83 -15.81 18.44 26.13
N LEU A 84 -15.28 17.68 25.14
CA LEU A 84 -14.48 18.28 24.08
C LEU A 84 -15.33 19.13 23.15
N ARG A 85 -14.79 20.28 22.79
CA ARG A 85 -15.38 21.26 21.89
C ARG A 85 -14.68 21.22 20.53
N PRO A 86 -15.30 21.76 19.47
CA PRO A 86 -14.67 21.91 18.16
C PRO A 86 -13.29 22.58 18.23
N THR A 87 -13.13 23.61 19.08
CA THR A 87 -11.86 24.32 19.29
C THR A 87 -10.73 23.41 19.78
N ASP A 88 -11.04 22.39 20.58
CA ASP A 88 -10.02 21.48 21.11
C ASP A 88 -9.56 20.50 20.00
N ILE A 89 -10.43 20.19 19.03
CA ILE A 89 -10.07 19.42 17.83
C ILE A 89 -9.25 20.27 16.86
N GLU A 90 -9.55 21.56 16.73
CA GLU A 90 -8.73 22.52 15.96
C GLU A 90 -7.34 22.69 16.56
N GLU A 91 -7.25 22.75 17.89
CA GLU A 91 -5.97 22.76 18.61
C GLU A 91 -5.18 21.47 18.35
N PHE A 92 -5.86 20.32 18.38
CA PHE A 92 -5.22 19.05 17.99
C PHE A 92 -4.73 19.07 16.54
N GLN A 93 -5.50 19.62 15.59
CA GLN A 93 -5.03 19.78 14.21
C GLN A 93 -3.76 20.63 14.11
N ASN A 94 -3.69 21.71 14.91
CA ASN A 94 -2.51 22.56 14.95
C ASN A 94 -1.31 21.83 15.58
N TYR A 95 -1.52 21.09 16.67
CA TYR A 95 -0.53 20.22 17.29
C TYR A 95 0.02 19.18 16.30
N LEU A 96 -0.82 18.62 15.43
CA LEU A 96 -0.36 17.66 14.42
C LEU A 96 0.58 18.25 13.35
N LYS A 97 0.64 19.57 13.18
CA LYS A 97 1.60 20.19 12.26
C LYS A 97 3.04 20.00 12.75
N VAL A 98 3.25 20.14 14.06
CA VAL A 98 4.53 19.87 14.72
C VAL A 98 4.32 19.44 16.17
N TYR A 99 4.84 18.28 16.53
CA TYR A 99 4.78 17.79 17.90
C TYR A 99 5.99 16.93 18.25
N GLU A 100 6.32 16.82 19.52
CA GLU A 100 7.37 15.93 20.01
C GLU A 100 6.82 14.51 20.20
N SER A 101 7.47 13.53 19.58
CA SER A 101 7.12 12.13 19.79
C SER A 101 7.52 11.68 21.19
N GLN A 102 6.55 11.39 22.05
CA GLN A 102 6.85 10.89 23.41
C GLN A 102 7.65 9.58 23.44
N ASN A 103 7.67 8.82 22.33
CA ASN A 103 8.46 7.58 22.26
C ASN A 103 9.94 7.82 21.92
N THR A 104 10.26 8.91 21.20
CA THR A 104 11.60 9.14 20.64
C THR A 104 12.22 10.48 21.04
N GLY A 105 11.44 11.42 21.59
CA GLY A 105 11.85 12.80 21.86
C GLY A 105 12.07 13.63 20.59
N GLU A 106 11.80 13.07 19.40
CA GLU A 106 12.05 13.76 18.13
C GLU A 106 10.85 14.61 17.71
N ALA A 107 11.14 15.78 17.14
CA ALA A 107 10.14 16.61 16.50
C ALA A 107 9.58 15.91 15.25
N MET A 108 8.27 15.70 15.26
CA MET A 108 7.50 15.11 14.17
C MET A 108 6.69 16.19 13.46
N THR A 109 6.61 16.09 12.15
CA THR A 109 5.77 16.97 11.32
C THR A 109 4.82 16.13 10.46
N ASN A 110 3.64 16.67 10.17
CA ASN A 110 2.70 16.05 9.23
C ASN A 110 2.32 17.04 8.14
N GLY A 111 2.31 16.55 6.89
CA GLY A 111 1.60 17.23 5.80
C GLY A 111 0.08 17.00 5.89
N GLU A 112 -0.67 17.68 5.02
CA GLU A 112 -2.14 17.65 4.96
C GLU A 112 -2.73 16.23 4.96
N ILE A 113 -2.13 15.31 4.19
CA ILE A 113 -2.56 13.90 4.13
C ILE A 113 -2.43 13.23 5.49
N GLY A 114 -1.33 13.49 6.21
CA GLY A 114 -1.07 12.93 7.52
C GLY A 114 -2.07 13.43 8.56
N ILE A 115 -2.33 14.73 8.57
CA ILE A 115 -3.33 15.37 9.44
C ILE A 115 -4.72 14.82 9.12
N SER A 116 -5.13 14.82 7.85
CA SER A 116 -6.43 14.29 7.41
C SER A 116 -6.64 12.83 7.83
N ARG A 117 -5.60 11.99 7.73
CA ARG A 117 -5.66 10.59 8.17
C ARG A 117 -5.88 10.46 9.67
N LYS A 118 -5.14 11.24 10.48
CA LYS A 118 -5.25 11.23 11.94
C LYS A 118 -6.61 11.72 12.42
N ILE A 119 -7.13 12.81 11.83
CA ILE A 119 -8.48 13.29 12.12
C ILE A 119 -9.55 12.27 11.67
N SER A 120 -9.32 11.52 10.59
CA SER A 120 -10.23 10.44 10.19
C SER A 120 -10.29 9.30 11.21
N ALA A 121 -9.16 8.94 11.82
CA ALA A 121 -9.13 7.96 12.91
C ALA A 121 -9.92 8.47 14.13
N LEU A 122 -9.72 9.74 14.50
CA LEU A 122 -10.44 10.39 15.60
C LEU A 122 -11.95 10.45 15.34
N ARG A 123 -12.36 10.91 14.15
CA ARG A 123 -13.75 10.91 13.70
C ARG A 123 -14.37 9.52 13.78
N SER A 124 -13.64 8.50 13.34
CA SER A 124 -14.12 7.12 13.40
C SER A 124 -14.36 6.63 14.85
N LEU A 125 -13.53 7.05 15.81
CA LEU A 125 -13.75 6.73 17.22
C LEU A 125 -14.99 7.47 17.75
N PHE A 126 -15.08 8.78 17.55
CA PHE A 126 -16.22 9.57 18.01
C PHE A 126 -17.55 9.13 17.38
N ASP A 127 -17.55 8.79 16.10
CA ASP A 127 -18.72 8.22 15.42
C ASP A 127 -19.16 6.90 16.06
N TYR A 128 -18.21 6.06 16.47
CA TYR A 128 -18.52 4.81 17.16
C TYR A 128 -19.10 5.08 18.55
N LEU A 129 -18.45 5.91 19.36
CA LEU A 129 -18.89 6.25 20.71
C LEU A 129 -20.28 6.90 20.68
N TYR A 130 -20.52 7.81 19.75
CA TYR A 130 -21.81 8.48 19.57
C TYR A 130 -22.92 7.49 19.18
N LYS A 131 -22.66 6.61 18.21
CA LYS A 131 -23.64 5.60 17.77
C LYS A 131 -23.98 4.56 18.83
N HIS A 132 -23.08 4.34 19.80
CA HIS A 132 -23.30 3.44 20.93
C HIS A 132 -23.74 4.20 22.19
N GLU A 133 -24.14 5.46 22.04
CA GLU A 133 -24.65 6.31 23.14
C GLU A 133 -23.67 6.48 24.32
N MET A 134 -22.38 6.24 24.08
CA MET A 134 -21.31 6.40 25.07
C MET A 134 -20.91 7.87 25.24
N VAL A 135 -21.17 8.70 24.21
CA VAL A 135 -21.05 10.16 24.23
C VAL A 135 -22.26 10.79 23.55
N LYS A 136 -22.70 11.96 24.00
CA LYS A 136 -23.89 12.65 23.44
C LYS A 136 -23.55 13.61 22.30
N ASN A 137 -22.29 14.01 22.18
CA ASN A 137 -21.84 14.97 21.17
C ASN A 137 -20.63 14.44 20.40
N ASN A 138 -20.53 14.86 19.13
CA ASN A 138 -19.38 14.55 18.27
C ASN A 138 -18.77 15.84 17.71
N PRO A 139 -17.81 16.46 18.42
CA PRO A 139 -17.20 17.72 17.98
C PRO A 139 -16.38 17.56 16.69
N THR A 140 -15.92 16.34 16.37
CA THR A 140 -15.05 16.07 15.22
C THR A 140 -15.75 16.23 13.87
N ARG A 141 -17.09 16.22 13.85
CA ARG A 141 -17.92 16.38 12.64
C ARG A 141 -18.06 17.83 12.20
N ILE A 142 -17.91 18.77 13.13
CA ILE A 142 -18.05 20.21 12.90
C ILE A 142 -16.74 20.79 12.32
N VAL A 143 -15.61 20.23 12.74
CA VAL A 143 -14.28 20.76 12.39
C VAL A 143 -13.91 20.36 10.97
N ASP A 144 -13.52 21.34 10.15
CA ASP A 144 -13.04 21.10 8.79
C ASP A 144 -11.70 20.36 8.78
N VAL A 145 -11.48 19.53 7.76
CA VAL A 145 -10.22 18.81 7.57
C VAL A 145 -9.46 19.46 6.41
N PRO A 146 -8.12 19.58 6.50
CA PRO A 146 -7.32 20.13 5.41
C PRO A 146 -7.68 19.51 4.06
N LYS A 147 -7.94 20.35 3.06
CA LYS A 147 -8.20 19.90 1.69
C LYS A 147 -6.93 19.26 1.14
N VAL A 148 -6.96 17.95 0.96
CA VAL A 148 -5.85 17.23 0.33
C VAL A 148 -5.90 17.50 -1.17
N HIS A 149 -4.92 18.23 -1.68
CA HIS A 149 -4.79 18.45 -3.12
C HIS A 149 -4.47 17.14 -3.85
N GLU A 150 -5.20 16.85 -4.93
CA GLU A 150 -4.94 15.69 -5.78
C GLU A 150 -3.59 15.87 -6.49
N LYS A 151 -2.66 14.93 -6.27
CA LYS A 151 -1.39 14.90 -6.99
C LYS A 151 -1.60 14.34 -8.39
N ALA A 152 -0.87 14.89 -9.37
CA ALA A 152 -0.79 14.29 -10.68
C ALA A 152 -0.29 12.85 -10.58
N ILE A 153 -0.86 11.97 -11.39
CA ILE A 153 -0.51 10.56 -11.39
C ILE A 153 0.77 10.44 -12.20
N ILE A 154 1.81 9.91 -11.56
CA ILE A 154 3.09 9.68 -12.19
C ILE A 154 3.02 8.32 -12.88
N GLN A 155 3.20 8.34 -14.19
CA GLN A 155 3.18 7.17 -15.07
C GLN A 155 4.48 7.13 -15.87
N LEU A 156 4.80 5.93 -16.36
CA LEU A 156 5.89 5.72 -17.29
C LEU A 156 5.34 5.72 -18.71
N ASP A 157 6.05 6.36 -19.63
CA ASP A 157 5.77 6.24 -21.06
C ASP A 157 6.44 4.97 -21.63
N PRO A 158 6.00 4.44 -22.79
CA PRO A 158 6.54 3.20 -23.35
C PRO A 158 8.07 3.21 -23.53
N ASP A 159 8.63 4.34 -23.96
CA ASP A 159 10.08 4.50 -24.11
C ASP A 159 10.81 4.40 -22.75
N GLU A 160 10.24 4.99 -21.68
CA GLU A 160 10.81 4.88 -20.34
C GLU A 160 10.77 3.43 -19.83
N ILE A 161 9.75 2.64 -20.22
CA ILE A 161 9.65 1.22 -19.86
C ILE A 161 10.75 0.42 -20.58
N ALA A 162 10.88 0.60 -21.90
CA ALA A 162 11.91 -0.08 -22.69
C ALA A 162 13.30 0.24 -22.15
N MET A 163 13.61 1.52 -21.92
CA MET A 163 14.88 1.95 -21.33
C MET A 163 15.15 1.29 -19.97
N ILE A 164 14.13 1.15 -19.10
CA ILE A 164 14.29 0.44 -17.82
C ILE A 164 14.69 -1.01 -18.08
N LEU A 165 13.94 -1.74 -18.90
CA LEU A 165 14.19 -3.16 -19.15
C LEU A 165 15.56 -3.38 -19.82
N ASP A 166 15.89 -2.60 -20.86
CA ASP A 166 17.18 -2.69 -21.56
C ASP A 166 18.35 -2.36 -20.61
N SER A 167 18.21 -1.29 -19.82
CA SER A 167 19.25 -0.92 -18.85
C SER A 167 19.44 -1.97 -17.75
N MET A 168 18.40 -2.75 -17.43
CA MET A 168 18.50 -3.85 -16.48
C MET A 168 19.28 -5.01 -17.05
N GLU A 169 19.37 -5.12 -18.37
CA GLU A 169 20.20 -6.12 -19.04
C GLU A 169 21.67 -5.71 -19.07
N GLU A 170 21.90 -4.43 -19.38
CA GLU A 170 23.22 -3.81 -19.57
C GLU A 170 23.81 -3.17 -18.29
N PHE A 171 23.10 -3.28 -17.16
CA PHE A 171 23.42 -2.57 -15.91
C PHE A 171 24.82 -2.85 -15.36
N SER A 172 25.51 -3.90 -15.83
CA SER A 172 26.82 -4.33 -15.31
C SER A 172 27.96 -3.35 -15.56
N ASP A 173 27.86 -2.52 -16.59
CA ASP A 173 29.02 -1.81 -17.14
C ASP A 173 29.41 -0.58 -16.31
N ASN A 174 28.46 -0.09 -15.51
CA ASN A 174 28.63 1.06 -14.62
C ASN A 174 28.81 0.65 -13.15
N LEU A 175 29.06 -0.63 -12.85
CA LEU A 175 29.17 -1.15 -11.50
C LEU A 175 30.60 -1.47 -11.08
N THR A 176 30.91 -1.18 -9.82
CA THR A 176 32.13 -1.70 -9.18
C THR A 176 32.13 -3.25 -9.17
N PRO A 177 33.31 -3.91 -9.12
CA PRO A 177 33.37 -5.38 -9.11
C PRO A 177 32.51 -6.02 -8.02
N HIS A 178 32.49 -5.41 -6.83
CA HIS A 178 31.65 -5.85 -5.71
C HIS A 178 30.15 -5.72 -6.03
N GLN A 179 29.70 -4.59 -6.56
CA GLN A 179 28.31 -4.40 -6.96
C GLN A 179 27.89 -5.31 -8.10
N LYS A 180 28.78 -5.56 -9.07
CA LYS A 180 28.56 -6.47 -10.18
C LYS A 180 28.29 -7.90 -9.68
N GLY A 181 29.02 -8.35 -8.66
CA GLY A 181 28.76 -9.65 -8.02
C GLY A 181 27.36 -9.78 -7.42
N TYR A 182 26.82 -8.75 -6.78
CA TYR A 182 25.43 -8.77 -6.27
C TYR A 182 24.41 -8.66 -7.38
N TYR A 183 24.67 -7.81 -8.38
CA TYR A 183 23.80 -7.64 -9.54
C TYR A 183 23.62 -8.97 -10.28
N LEU A 184 24.70 -9.68 -10.60
CA LEU A 184 24.61 -10.97 -11.29
C LEU A 184 23.78 -12.01 -10.53
N LYS A 185 23.82 -12.00 -9.19
CA LYS A 185 23.00 -12.88 -8.34
C LYS A 185 21.52 -12.49 -8.25
N THR A 186 21.15 -11.30 -8.70
CA THR A 186 19.80 -10.74 -8.48
C THR A 186 19.11 -10.23 -9.73
N LYS A 187 19.84 -10.07 -10.84
CA LYS A 187 19.37 -9.51 -12.11
C LYS A 187 18.09 -10.22 -12.57
N THR A 188 18.14 -11.54 -12.72
CA THR A 188 17.03 -12.34 -13.28
C THR A 188 15.79 -12.26 -12.41
N ARG A 189 15.95 -12.33 -11.08
CA ARG A 189 14.86 -12.07 -10.11
C ARG A 189 14.26 -10.68 -10.29
N ASP A 190 15.12 -9.66 -10.37
CA ASP A 190 14.69 -8.27 -10.40
C ASP A 190 13.95 -7.94 -11.70
N ILE A 191 14.42 -8.47 -12.84
CA ILE A 191 13.75 -8.43 -14.15
C ILE A 191 12.37 -9.08 -14.02
N ALA A 192 12.29 -10.31 -13.53
CA ALA A 192 11.02 -11.03 -13.35
C ALA A 192 10.02 -10.22 -12.51
N ILE A 193 10.46 -9.57 -11.43
CA ILE A 193 9.58 -8.74 -10.59
C ILE A 193 9.09 -7.49 -11.32
N ILE A 194 9.96 -6.77 -12.04
CA ILE A 194 9.59 -5.55 -12.76
C ILE A 194 8.66 -5.88 -13.93
N THR A 195 9.00 -6.88 -14.73
CA THR A 195 8.16 -7.40 -15.82
C THR A 195 6.81 -7.84 -15.29
N LEU A 196 6.77 -8.55 -14.17
CA LEU A 196 5.52 -8.94 -13.53
C LEU A 196 4.66 -7.72 -13.14
N PHE A 197 5.23 -6.68 -12.53
CA PHE A 197 4.47 -5.46 -12.20
C PHE A 197 3.91 -4.76 -13.44
N LEU A 198 4.71 -4.70 -14.51
CA LEU A 198 4.34 -4.02 -15.75
C LEU A 198 3.37 -4.83 -16.61
N GLY A 199 3.38 -6.16 -16.54
CA GLY A 199 2.51 -7.03 -17.33
C GLY A 199 1.21 -7.44 -16.65
N THR A 200 1.10 -7.29 -15.33
CA THR A 200 -0.09 -7.75 -14.57
C THR A 200 -0.69 -6.69 -13.65
N GLY A 201 0.07 -5.62 -13.36
CA GLY A 201 -0.33 -4.59 -12.43
C GLY A 201 -0.50 -5.06 -10.99
N LEU A 202 0.17 -6.13 -10.53
CA LEU A 202 0.04 -6.60 -9.14
C LEU A 202 0.37 -5.53 -8.09
N ARG A 203 -0.26 -5.61 -6.92
CA ARG A 203 0.18 -4.83 -5.75
C ARG A 203 1.49 -5.42 -5.22
N VAL A 204 2.37 -4.58 -4.68
CA VAL A 204 3.64 -5.05 -4.08
C VAL A 204 3.43 -6.14 -3.03
N SER A 205 2.37 -6.02 -2.21
CA SER A 205 2.04 -7.03 -1.20
C SER A 205 1.54 -8.35 -1.76
N GLU A 206 0.95 -8.33 -2.96
CA GLU A 206 0.50 -9.54 -3.67
C GLU A 206 1.73 -10.22 -4.27
N CYS A 207 2.58 -9.47 -4.99
CA CYS A 207 3.83 -9.96 -5.57
C CYS A 207 4.76 -10.61 -4.53
N VAL A 208 5.05 -9.94 -3.41
CA VAL A 208 5.92 -10.53 -2.36
C VAL A 208 5.26 -11.67 -1.61
N GLY A 209 3.93 -11.84 -1.72
CA GLY A 209 3.15 -12.88 -1.06
C GLY A 209 3.11 -14.20 -1.84
N LEU A 210 3.35 -14.16 -3.16
CA LEU A 210 3.30 -15.32 -4.05
C LEU A 210 4.21 -16.46 -3.58
N ASP A 211 3.67 -17.68 -3.58
CA ASP A 211 4.41 -18.93 -3.52
C ASP A 211 4.63 -19.50 -4.92
N ILE A 212 5.59 -20.42 -5.08
CA ILE A 212 5.86 -21.12 -6.34
C ILE A 212 4.57 -21.79 -6.85
N SER A 213 3.79 -22.39 -5.94
CA SER A 213 2.53 -23.07 -6.24
C SER A 213 1.36 -22.15 -6.60
N ASP A 214 1.55 -20.82 -6.52
CA ASP A 214 0.55 -19.85 -6.99
C ASP A 214 0.66 -19.58 -8.50
N VAL A 215 1.75 -20.00 -9.14
CA VAL A 215 2.00 -19.78 -10.58
C VAL A 215 1.52 -21.00 -11.36
N ASN A 216 0.63 -20.77 -12.31
CA ASN A 216 0.13 -21.78 -13.24
C ASN A 216 0.47 -21.38 -14.68
N PHE A 217 1.58 -21.90 -15.19
CA PHE A 217 2.06 -21.66 -16.56
C PHE A 217 1.13 -22.23 -17.63
N LYS A 218 0.42 -23.34 -17.37
CA LYS A 218 -0.51 -23.92 -18.37
C LYS A 218 -1.66 -22.98 -18.71
N ASN A 219 -2.07 -22.16 -17.75
CA ASN A 219 -3.17 -21.21 -17.89
C ASN A 219 -2.69 -19.75 -17.83
N SER A 220 -1.37 -19.52 -17.91
CA SER A 220 -0.68 -18.23 -17.72
C SER A 220 -1.33 -17.37 -16.62
N GLY A 221 -1.49 -17.96 -15.43
CA GLY A 221 -2.26 -17.37 -14.32
C GLY A 221 -1.56 -17.42 -12.97
N LEU A 222 -1.79 -16.39 -12.16
CA LEU A 222 -1.28 -16.24 -10.79
C LEU A 222 -2.43 -16.20 -9.81
N ARG A 223 -2.42 -17.09 -8.81
CA ARG A 223 -3.35 -17.01 -7.67
C ARG A 223 -2.82 -15.98 -6.67
N VAL A 224 -3.59 -14.91 -6.43
CA VAL A 224 -3.21 -13.85 -5.48
C VAL A 224 -4.25 -13.64 -4.40
N ILE A 225 -3.77 -13.37 -3.19
CA ILE A 225 -4.62 -13.07 -2.03
C ILE A 225 -4.78 -11.55 -1.89
N ARG A 226 -5.99 -11.06 -2.09
CA ARG A 226 -6.35 -9.64 -2.02
C ARG A 226 -6.82 -9.23 -0.62
N LYS A 227 -7.05 -7.92 -0.44
CA LYS A 227 -7.55 -7.36 0.81
C LYS A 227 -8.86 -8.04 1.22
N GLY A 228 -8.90 -8.55 2.46
CA GLY A 228 -10.04 -9.29 3.00
C GLY A 228 -9.88 -10.82 2.93
N GLY A 229 -8.78 -11.32 2.37
CA GLY A 229 -8.54 -12.76 2.23
C GLY A 229 -9.09 -13.36 0.94
N ASN A 230 -9.73 -12.55 0.09
CA ASN A 230 -10.30 -13.01 -1.17
C ASN A 230 -9.19 -13.38 -2.16
N GLU A 231 -9.25 -14.59 -2.70
CA GLU A 231 -8.38 -15.01 -3.78
C GLU A 231 -8.88 -14.49 -5.13
N LYS A 232 -7.94 -14.19 -6.04
CA LYS A 232 -8.26 -13.94 -7.44
C LYS A 232 -7.15 -14.49 -8.33
N ILE A 233 -7.52 -14.97 -9.51
CA ILE A 233 -6.56 -15.27 -10.57
C ILE A 233 -6.25 -13.98 -11.34
N VAL A 234 -4.97 -13.72 -11.55
CA VAL A 234 -4.45 -12.65 -12.43
C VAL A 234 -3.69 -13.32 -13.57
N TYR A 235 -4.13 -13.07 -14.80
CA TYR A 235 -3.48 -13.61 -15.98
C TYR A 235 -2.27 -12.77 -16.37
N PHE A 236 -1.29 -13.41 -17.00
CA PHE A 236 -0.08 -12.79 -17.52
C PHE A 236 0.20 -13.23 -18.96
N GLY A 237 0.93 -12.40 -19.70
CA GLY A 237 1.34 -12.69 -21.08
C GLY A 237 2.71 -13.36 -21.18
N GLU A 238 3.13 -13.65 -22.41
CA GLU A 238 4.36 -14.38 -22.74
C GLU A 238 5.63 -13.75 -22.15
N GLU A 239 5.77 -12.42 -22.20
CA GLU A 239 6.96 -11.74 -21.62
C GLU A 239 7.11 -12.00 -20.11
N VAL A 240 5.99 -12.00 -19.38
CA VAL A 240 5.99 -12.30 -17.94
C VAL A 240 6.29 -13.78 -17.71
N GLU A 241 5.74 -14.65 -18.56
CA GLU A 241 5.98 -16.10 -18.51
C GLU A 241 7.47 -16.41 -18.65
N ILE A 242 8.11 -15.89 -19.71
CA ILE A 242 9.55 -16.07 -19.97
C ILE A 242 10.37 -15.55 -18.79
N ALA A 243 10.07 -14.34 -18.29
CA ALA A 243 10.82 -13.76 -17.18
C ALA A 243 10.69 -14.58 -15.89
N LEU A 244 9.50 -15.14 -15.61
CA LEU A 244 9.28 -16.02 -14.46
C LEU A 244 10.00 -17.35 -14.61
N LEU A 245 9.97 -17.98 -15.79
CA LEU A 245 10.66 -19.24 -16.04
C LEU A 245 12.17 -19.10 -15.88
N ASN A 246 12.77 -18.06 -16.47
CA ASN A 246 14.20 -17.77 -16.33
C ASN A 246 14.60 -17.59 -14.86
N TYR A 247 13.76 -16.90 -14.08
CA TYR A 247 14.03 -16.75 -12.64
C TYR A 247 13.88 -18.06 -11.88
N LEU A 248 12.86 -18.88 -12.18
CA LEU A 248 12.63 -20.15 -11.49
C LEU A 248 13.79 -21.12 -11.67
N GLU A 249 14.40 -21.17 -12.87
CA GLU A 249 15.59 -21.97 -13.14
C GLU A 249 16.77 -21.59 -12.22
N GLU A 250 17.07 -20.30 -12.07
CA GLU A 250 18.09 -19.85 -11.11
C GLU A 250 17.68 -20.13 -9.66
N ARG A 251 16.39 -19.95 -9.36
CA ARG A 251 15.84 -20.06 -8.01
C ARG A 251 15.93 -21.48 -7.46
N GLU A 252 15.86 -22.51 -8.30
CA GLU A 252 16.04 -23.91 -7.89
C GLU A 252 17.40 -24.17 -7.24
N ASN A 253 18.42 -23.42 -7.65
CA ASN A 253 19.79 -23.54 -7.17
C ASN A 253 20.10 -22.65 -5.95
N LEU A 254 19.13 -21.88 -5.45
CA LEU A 254 19.32 -20.96 -4.32
C LEU A 254 19.05 -21.65 -2.98
N GLU A 255 19.95 -21.48 -2.03
CA GLU A 255 19.72 -21.88 -0.64
C GLU A 255 18.57 -21.08 -0.02
N THR A 256 17.63 -21.80 0.60
CA THR A 256 16.49 -21.20 1.31
C THR A 256 16.63 -21.39 2.81
N LYS A 257 16.21 -20.37 3.56
CA LYS A 257 16.11 -20.48 5.01
C LYS A 257 14.81 -21.21 5.41
N PRO A 258 14.81 -21.92 6.54
CA PRO A 258 13.61 -22.61 7.04
C PRO A 258 12.38 -21.69 7.09
N GLY A 259 11.27 -22.13 6.49
CA GLY A 259 9.99 -21.41 6.42
C GLY A 259 9.88 -20.38 5.28
N HIS A 260 10.81 -20.41 4.32
CA HIS A 260 10.80 -19.55 3.13
C HIS A 260 10.91 -20.35 1.82
N GLU A 261 10.89 -21.67 1.89
CA GLU A 261 11.14 -22.60 0.77
C GLU A 261 10.13 -22.42 -0.36
N ASN A 262 8.87 -22.14 -0.01
CA ASN A 262 7.79 -21.97 -0.99
C ASN A 262 7.72 -20.57 -1.59
N ALA A 263 8.40 -19.57 -1.02
CA ALA A 263 8.28 -18.19 -1.50
C ALA A 263 8.76 -18.08 -2.94
N LEU A 264 7.96 -17.47 -3.82
CA LEU A 264 8.36 -17.30 -5.22
C LEU A 264 9.64 -16.47 -5.31
N PHE A 265 9.63 -15.25 -4.74
CA PHE A 265 10.77 -14.34 -4.77
C PHE A 265 11.58 -14.36 -3.47
N LEU A 266 12.88 -14.62 -3.59
CA LEU A 266 13.83 -14.69 -2.48
C LEU A 266 14.77 -13.48 -2.43
N SER A 267 15.19 -13.10 -1.22
CA SER A 267 16.30 -12.19 -0.97
C SER A 267 17.64 -12.94 -1.07
N LEU A 268 18.75 -12.18 -1.11
CA LEU A 268 20.10 -12.76 -1.06
C LEU A 268 20.40 -13.56 0.22
N GLN A 269 19.56 -13.44 1.24
CA GLN A 269 19.68 -14.17 2.50
C GLN A 269 18.84 -15.45 2.53
N GLY A 270 18.27 -15.87 1.39
CA GLY A 270 17.43 -17.07 1.29
C GLY A 270 16.06 -16.93 1.96
N THR A 271 15.61 -15.70 2.23
CA THR A 271 14.30 -15.42 2.84
C THR A 271 13.34 -14.82 1.83
N ARG A 272 12.03 -14.96 2.03
CA ARG A 272 11.01 -14.26 1.23
C ARG A 272 11.31 -12.77 1.12
N LEU A 273 11.30 -12.24 -0.11
CA LEU A 273 11.56 -10.84 -0.37
C LEU A 273 10.55 -9.94 0.38
N SER A 274 11.03 -8.89 1.02
CA SER A 274 10.16 -7.96 1.75
C SER A 274 9.67 -6.82 0.86
N VAL A 275 8.50 -6.25 1.18
CA VAL A 275 7.97 -5.06 0.49
C VAL A 275 9.00 -3.94 0.40
N ARG A 276 9.71 -3.65 1.50
CA ARG A 276 10.74 -2.61 1.55
C ARG A 276 11.93 -2.94 0.66
N ALA A 277 12.34 -4.21 0.57
CA ALA A 277 13.40 -4.64 -0.33
C ALA A 277 12.96 -4.49 -1.80
N THR A 278 11.73 -4.87 -2.13
CA THR A 278 11.16 -4.69 -3.47
C THR A 278 11.08 -3.21 -3.86
N GLU A 279 10.65 -2.33 -2.96
CA GLU A 279 10.61 -0.88 -3.22
C GLU A 279 12.01 -0.29 -3.46
N LYS A 280 13.01 -0.71 -2.68
CA LYS A 280 14.41 -0.31 -2.89
C LYS A 280 14.94 -0.84 -4.21
N MET A 281 14.61 -2.07 -4.57
CA MET A 281 14.99 -2.70 -5.83
C MET A 281 14.41 -1.93 -7.02
N VAL A 282 13.11 -1.62 -7.02
CA VAL A 282 12.50 -0.81 -8.09
C VAL A 282 13.19 0.56 -8.18
N LYS A 283 13.48 1.19 -7.05
CA LYS A 283 14.20 2.48 -7.04
C LYS A 283 15.61 2.35 -7.64
N LYS A 284 16.34 1.26 -7.37
CA LYS A 284 17.69 1.01 -7.89
C LYS A 284 17.74 1.09 -9.42
N TYR A 285 16.79 0.47 -10.12
CA TYR A 285 16.80 0.42 -11.59
C TYR A 285 16.15 1.64 -12.23
N THR A 286 15.15 2.23 -11.58
CA THR A 286 14.45 3.39 -12.15
C THR A 286 15.17 4.72 -11.96
N GLN A 287 15.85 4.92 -10.83
CA GLN A 287 16.45 6.23 -10.49
C GLN A 287 17.56 6.70 -11.46
N PRO A 288 18.44 5.83 -12.01
CA PRO A 288 19.46 6.25 -12.98
C PRO A 288 18.88 6.77 -14.30
N ILE A 289 17.71 6.27 -14.70
CA ILE A 289 17.06 6.60 -15.98
C ILE A 289 16.08 7.75 -15.80
N ILE A 290 15.31 7.70 -14.73
CA ILE A 290 14.20 8.61 -14.47
C ILE A 290 14.53 9.45 -13.24
N THR A 291 15.15 10.58 -13.50
CA THR A 291 15.69 11.47 -12.46
C THR A 291 14.63 12.41 -11.88
N ASN A 292 13.58 12.73 -12.64
CA ASN A 292 12.53 13.68 -12.27
C ASN A 292 11.29 13.03 -11.62
N LYS A 293 11.14 11.71 -11.70
CA LYS A 293 9.99 10.97 -11.13
C LYS A 293 10.47 9.93 -10.12
N LYS A 294 9.93 9.95 -8.90
CA LYS A 294 10.19 8.90 -7.90
C LYS A 294 9.40 7.63 -8.24
N ILE A 295 9.96 6.64 -8.94
CA ILE A 295 9.21 5.43 -9.28
C ILE A 295 9.12 4.45 -8.09
N THR A 296 7.96 3.80 -7.95
CA THR A 296 7.65 2.80 -6.91
C THR A 296 6.82 1.68 -7.54
N PRO A 297 6.69 0.49 -6.91
CA PRO A 297 5.85 -0.59 -7.44
C PRO A 297 4.41 -0.15 -7.76
N HIS A 298 3.84 0.74 -6.95
CA HIS A 298 2.50 1.26 -7.18
C HIS A 298 2.40 2.12 -8.45
N LYS A 299 3.49 2.78 -8.85
CA LYS A 299 3.56 3.55 -10.10
C LYS A 299 3.69 2.62 -11.30
N LEU A 300 4.49 1.55 -11.22
CA LEU A 300 4.52 0.51 -12.26
C LEU A 300 3.13 -0.11 -12.50
N ARG A 301 2.40 -0.41 -11.42
CA ARG A 301 1.00 -0.82 -11.51
C ARG A 301 0.10 0.24 -12.17
N SER A 302 0.34 1.51 -11.89
CA SER A 302 -0.43 2.60 -12.48
C SER A 302 -0.14 2.77 -13.97
N THR A 303 1.12 2.57 -14.37
CA THR A 303 1.56 2.47 -15.76
C THR A 303 0.80 1.36 -16.48
N TYR A 304 0.81 0.14 -15.96
CA TYR A 304 0.05 -0.98 -16.53
C TYR A 304 -1.45 -0.66 -16.68
N GLY A 305 -2.08 -0.13 -15.62
CA GLY A 305 -3.49 0.23 -15.66
C GLY A 305 -3.84 1.28 -16.72
N THR A 306 -2.91 2.21 -16.98
CA THR A 306 -3.07 3.23 -18.03
C THR A 306 -2.89 2.61 -19.40
N ALA A 307 -1.81 1.86 -19.62
CA ALA A 307 -1.55 1.18 -20.89
C ALA A 307 -2.71 0.25 -21.27
N LEU A 308 -3.19 -0.57 -20.32
CA LEU A 308 -4.34 -1.44 -20.55
C LEU A 308 -5.59 -0.65 -20.92
N TYR A 309 -5.85 0.49 -20.27
CA TYR A 309 -6.97 1.34 -20.62
C TYR A 309 -6.81 2.00 -21.99
N GLU A 310 -5.59 2.38 -22.36
CA GLU A 310 -5.25 2.98 -23.65
C GLU A 310 -5.49 2.01 -24.81
N GLU A 311 -5.09 0.75 -24.64
CA GLU A 311 -5.31 -0.31 -25.62
C GLU A 311 -6.77 -0.76 -25.71
N THR A 312 -7.44 -0.96 -24.57
CA THR A 312 -8.77 -1.61 -24.57
C THR A 312 -9.93 -0.62 -24.63
N GLY A 313 -9.75 0.61 -24.14
CA GLY A 313 -10.84 1.57 -23.97
C GLY A 313 -11.87 1.19 -22.91
N ASP A 314 -11.73 0.03 -22.24
CA ASP A 314 -12.71 -0.51 -21.30
C ASP A 314 -12.27 -0.29 -19.85
N ILE A 315 -12.90 0.68 -19.20
CA ILE A 315 -12.61 1.02 -17.80
C ILE A 315 -13.07 -0.07 -16.81
N TYR A 316 -14.08 -0.87 -17.16
CA TYR A 316 -14.60 -1.95 -16.33
C TYR A 316 -13.64 -3.13 -16.34
N LEU A 317 -13.11 -3.49 -17.52
CA LEU A 317 -12.04 -4.47 -17.65
C LEU A 317 -10.82 -4.08 -16.82
N VAL A 318 -10.36 -2.84 -16.94
CA VAL A 318 -9.22 -2.33 -16.17
C VAL A 318 -9.50 -2.39 -14.66
N ALA A 319 -10.70 -2.02 -14.23
CA ALA A 319 -11.09 -2.09 -12.82
C ALA A 319 -11.10 -3.53 -12.30
N ASP A 320 -11.58 -4.49 -13.09
CA ASP A 320 -11.63 -5.89 -12.70
C ASP A 320 -10.21 -6.51 -12.60
N VAL A 321 -9.39 -6.34 -13.64
CA VAL A 321 -8.01 -6.83 -13.70
C VAL A 321 -7.22 -6.31 -12.50
N LEU A 322 -7.24 -4.99 -12.30
CA LEU A 322 -6.54 -4.35 -11.17
C LEU A 322 -7.20 -4.71 -9.82
N GLY A 323 -8.48 -5.05 -9.78
CA GLY A 323 -9.17 -5.36 -8.52
C GLY A 323 -9.56 -4.14 -7.73
N HIS A 324 -10.17 -3.18 -8.40
CA HIS A 324 -10.76 -2.02 -7.77
C HIS A 324 -12.21 -2.33 -7.42
N LYS A 325 -12.57 -2.16 -6.14
CA LYS A 325 -13.97 -2.34 -5.68
C LYS A 325 -14.94 -1.30 -6.27
N SER A 326 -14.41 -0.15 -6.70
CA SER A 326 -15.18 0.92 -7.32
C SER A 326 -14.50 1.34 -8.62
N VAL A 327 -15.30 1.46 -9.68
CA VAL A 327 -14.86 1.97 -10.98
C VAL A 327 -14.45 3.45 -10.87
N SER A 328 -15.00 4.21 -9.92
CA SER A 328 -14.63 5.62 -9.71
C SER A 328 -13.14 5.78 -9.39
N THR A 329 -12.54 4.83 -8.69
CA THR A 329 -11.09 4.80 -8.44
C THR A 329 -10.34 4.65 -9.77
N THR A 330 -10.73 3.68 -10.59
CA THR A 330 -10.14 3.42 -11.90
C THR A 330 -10.28 4.64 -12.84
N GLN A 331 -11.45 5.29 -12.85
CA GLN A 331 -11.71 6.48 -13.64
C GLN A 331 -10.81 7.65 -13.24
N LYS A 332 -10.72 7.96 -11.94
CA LYS A 332 -9.82 9.01 -11.43
C LYS A 332 -8.36 8.74 -11.79
N HIS A 333 -7.98 7.46 -11.83
CA HIS A 333 -6.59 7.08 -11.98
C HIS A 333 -6.10 6.92 -13.43
N TYR A 334 -6.94 6.40 -14.31
CA TYR A 334 -6.52 5.99 -15.66
C TYR A 334 -7.37 6.63 -16.76
N ALA A 335 -8.58 7.07 -16.44
CA ALA A 335 -9.49 7.67 -17.42
C ALA A 335 -9.39 9.20 -17.52
N LYS A 336 -8.24 9.80 -17.16
CA LYS A 336 -8.00 11.20 -17.54
C LYS A 336 -7.93 11.24 -19.06
N LEU A 337 -9.01 11.73 -19.68
CA LEU A 337 -9.13 11.83 -21.13
C LEU A 337 -7.95 12.64 -21.67
N LYS A 338 -6.96 11.96 -22.24
CA LYS A 338 -5.92 12.59 -23.06
C LYS A 338 -6.61 13.30 -24.22
N ASP A 339 -6.08 14.44 -24.62
CA ASP A 339 -6.64 15.25 -25.71
C ASP A 339 -6.76 14.44 -27.01
N SER A 340 -5.84 13.48 -27.23
CA SER A 340 -5.89 12.52 -28.34
C SER A 340 -7.19 11.74 -28.43
N ARG A 341 -7.76 11.27 -27.30
CA ARG A 341 -9.06 10.56 -27.31
C ARG A 341 -10.24 11.48 -27.57
N ARG A 342 -10.17 12.73 -27.10
CA ARG A 342 -11.19 13.74 -27.44
C ARG A 342 -11.21 13.99 -28.94
N ARG A 343 -10.04 14.05 -29.58
CA ARG A 343 -9.92 14.15 -31.04
C ARG A 343 -10.42 12.91 -31.75
N ALA A 344 -10.09 11.70 -31.28
CA ALA A 344 -10.58 10.45 -31.87
C ALA A 344 -12.10 10.31 -31.78
N ALA A 345 -12.73 10.84 -30.73
CA ALA A 345 -14.19 10.82 -30.59
C ALA A 345 -14.90 11.59 -31.72
N ALA A 346 -14.26 12.63 -32.27
CA ALA A 346 -14.83 13.42 -33.37
C ALA A 346 -15.00 12.59 -34.66
N SER A 347 -14.19 11.55 -34.86
CA SER A 347 -14.23 10.68 -36.05
C SER A 347 -14.80 9.28 -35.76
N ALA A 348 -15.12 8.97 -34.50
CA ALA A 348 -15.60 7.66 -34.08
C ALA A 348 -17.04 7.38 -34.52
N VAL A 349 -17.89 8.40 -34.59
CA VAL A 349 -19.29 8.28 -35.03
C VAL A 349 -19.39 8.70 -36.49
N ARG A 350 -19.64 7.73 -37.38
CA ARG A 350 -19.89 8.00 -38.80
C ARG A 350 -21.39 8.10 -39.03
N LEU A 351 -21.82 9.19 -39.66
CA LEU A 351 -23.24 9.46 -39.94
C LEU A 351 -23.78 8.72 -41.17
N ARG A 352 -22.89 8.22 -42.04
CA ARG A 352 -23.22 7.51 -43.27
C ARG A 352 -22.27 6.32 -43.45
N GLU A 353 -22.79 5.22 -43.98
CA GLU A 353 -21.98 4.07 -44.38
C GLU A 353 -21.08 4.45 -45.56
N LYS A 354 -19.88 3.86 -45.63
CA LYS A 354 -19.03 4.00 -46.83
C LYS A 354 -19.61 3.10 -47.90
N GLU A 355 -19.92 3.67 -49.06
CA GLU A 355 -20.29 2.94 -50.29
C GLU A 355 -19.26 1.87 -50.67
#